data_AF-A0ABD5T2M3-F1
#
_entry.id   AF-A0ABD5T2M3-F1
#
_cell.length_a   1.000
_cell.length_b   1.000
_cell.length_c   1.000
_cell.angle_alpha   90.00
_cell.angle_beta   90.00
_cell.angle_gamma   90.00
#
_symmetry.space_group_name_H-M   'P 1'
#
loop_
_entity.id
_entity.type
_entity.pdbx_description
1 polymer ?
#
loop_
_entity_poly.entity_id
_entity_poly.type
_entity_poly.pdbx_seq_one_letter_code
_entity_poly.pdbx_strand_id
1 'polypeptide(L)'
;MPANPVRELFLVDGQAGTPTPFGDLVFGVFGDGGLGIAHPILIGWGYIAVLAVVLVGYYLLLERLGHSPFGRVLKAIREDETVADSLGKNVNLVKIKVFVIGCALMGLAGILWFGSQGNVSPTPQFMPLLTFYVFIAVIIGGSGSNTGSVIGGLVFAAALFEGPRRV
;
A
#
# COMPACT_ATOMS: atom_id res chain seq x y z
N MET A 1 14.42 18.58 -8.37
CA MET A 1 13.09 18.06 -7.97
C MET A 1 13.36 16.75 -7.22
N PRO A 2 12.80 16.50 -6.03
CA PRO A 2 13.09 15.26 -5.31
C PRO A 2 12.53 14.08 -6.11
N ALA A 3 13.33 13.03 -6.22
CA ALA A 3 13.15 11.97 -7.18
C ALA A 3 12.09 10.95 -6.73
N ASN A 4 11.21 10.57 -7.66
CA ASN A 4 10.32 9.43 -7.47
C ASN A 4 11.14 8.14 -7.67
N PRO A 5 11.09 7.16 -6.76
CA PRO A 5 11.91 5.94 -6.84
C PRO A 5 11.66 5.12 -8.12
N VAL A 6 10.47 5.22 -8.70
CA VAL A 6 10.17 4.58 -9.99
C VAL A 6 10.79 5.36 -11.14
N ARG A 7 10.85 6.69 -11.08
CA ARG A 7 11.55 7.49 -12.10
C ARG A 7 13.05 7.21 -12.11
N GLU A 8 13.67 6.93 -10.97
CA GLU A 8 15.08 6.52 -10.92
C GLU A 8 15.32 5.11 -11.49
N LEU A 9 14.35 4.20 -11.37
CA LEU A 9 14.45 2.88 -11.99
C LEU A 9 14.47 2.96 -13.52
N PHE A 10 13.79 3.96 -14.09
CA PHE A 10 13.64 4.15 -15.54
C PHE A 10 14.56 5.24 -16.13
N LEU A 11 15.08 6.18 -15.32
CA LEU A 11 15.85 7.35 -15.77
C LEU A 11 17.05 7.59 -14.84
N VAL A 12 18.23 7.80 -15.42
CA VAL A 12 19.52 7.92 -14.70
C VAL A 12 19.58 9.14 -13.77
N ASP A 13 18.83 10.21 -14.09
CA ASP A 13 18.77 11.44 -13.29
C ASP A 13 17.34 11.85 -12.88
N GLY A 14 16.37 10.94 -13.04
CA GLY A 14 14.95 11.24 -12.81
C GLY A 14 14.37 12.34 -13.72
N GLN A 15 15.11 12.86 -14.71
CA GLN A 15 14.66 13.80 -15.74
C GLN A 15 14.42 13.07 -17.07
N ALA A 16 13.43 13.52 -17.84
CA ALA A 16 13.14 12.96 -19.16
C ALA A 16 14.31 13.28 -20.12
N GLY A 17 15.22 12.33 -20.31
CA GLY A 17 16.36 12.50 -21.22
C GLY A 17 17.37 11.35 -21.24
N THR A 18 17.59 10.65 -20.13
CA THR A 18 18.56 9.55 -20.05
C THR A 18 17.91 8.29 -19.43
N PRO A 19 17.41 7.35 -20.24
CA PRO A 19 16.89 6.08 -19.72
C PRO A 19 17.99 5.25 -19.02
N THR A 20 17.66 4.58 -17.92
CA THR A 20 18.52 3.51 -17.36
C THR A 20 18.52 2.29 -18.29
N PRO A 21 19.43 1.32 -18.17
CA PRO A 21 19.40 0.10 -18.99
C PRO A 21 18.08 -0.67 -18.93
N PHE A 22 17.39 -0.63 -17.79
CA PHE A 22 16.06 -1.20 -17.63
C PHE A 22 14.98 -0.32 -18.28
N GLY A 23 15.12 1.01 -18.18
CA GLY A 23 14.22 1.93 -18.84
C GLY A 23 14.35 1.94 -20.34
N ASP A 24 15.55 1.83 -20.90
CA ASP A 24 15.78 1.73 -22.34
C ASP A 24 15.19 0.43 -22.91
N LEU A 25 15.24 -0.66 -22.15
CA LEU A 25 14.60 -1.92 -22.54
C LEU A 25 13.06 -1.83 -22.52
N VAL A 26 12.48 -1.24 -21.47
CA VAL A 26 11.02 -1.10 -21.36
C VAL A 26 10.47 -0.04 -22.33
N PHE A 27 11.14 1.11 -22.46
CA PHE A 27 10.77 2.16 -23.40
C PHE A 27 11.10 1.77 -24.86
N GLY A 28 12.12 0.95 -25.09
CA GLY A 28 12.43 0.41 -26.42
C GLY A 28 11.40 -0.63 -26.88
N VAL A 29 10.95 -1.52 -25.99
CA VAL A 29 9.95 -2.56 -26.32
C VAL A 29 8.51 -2.02 -26.35
N PHE A 30 8.15 -1.09 -25.47
CA PHE A 30 6.78 -0.59 -25.34
C PHE A 30 6.57 0.85 -25.84
N GLY A 31 7.65 1.64 -26.00
CA GLY A 31 7.64 3.01 -26.51
C GLY A 31 8.03 3.09 -27.99
N ASP A 32 8.97 3.97 -28.34
CA ASP A 32 9.27 4.38 -29.72
C ASP A 32 9.77 3.23 -30.64
N GLY A 33 10.31 2.15 -30.07
CA GLY A 33 10.78 0.98 -30.84
C GLY A 33 9.74 -0.14 -31.02
N GLY A 34 8.56 -0.04 -30.39
CA GLY A 34 7.54 -1.10 -30.38
C GLY A 34 6.11 -0.59 -30.58
N LEU A 35 5.37 -0.40 -29.48
CA LEU A 35 3.93 -0.06 -29.51
C LEU A 35 3.62 1.44 -29.58
N GLY A 36 4.63 2.33 -29.58
CA GLY A 36 4.45 3.77 -29.73
C GLY A 36 3.78 4.46 -28.53
N ILE A 37 3.86 3.87 -27.33
CA ILE A 37 3.23 4.41 -26.11
C ILE A 37 4.14 5.48 -25.50
N ALA A 38 3.56 6.64 -25.18
CA ALA A 38 4.33 7.75 -24.60
C ALA A 38 4.96 7.38 -23.25
N HIS A 39 6.23 7.75 -23.06
CA HIS A 39 7.03 7.53 -21.86
C HIS A 39 6.34 7.85 -20.50
N PRO A 40 5.55 8.94 -20.35
CA PRO A 40 4.86 9.23 -19.09
C PRO A 40 3.80 8.20 -18.72
N ILE A 41 3.17 7.57 -19.72
CA ILE A 41 2.12 6.58 -19.54
C ILE A 41 2.75 5.31 -18.97
N LEU A 42 3.85 4.83 -19.59
CA LEU A 42 4.57 3.63 -19.17
C LEU A 42 5.07 3.71 -17.71
N ILE A 43 5.55 4.88 -17.27
CA ILE A 43 5.96 5.10 -15.87
C ILE A 43 4.76 4.99 -14.92
N GLY A 44 3.60 5.54 -15.32
CA GLY A 44 2.35 5.42 -14.55
C GLY A 44 1.88 3.97 -14.40
N TRP A 45 1.85 3.21 -15.49
CA TRP A 45 1.50 1.78 -15.46
C TRP A 45 2.49 0.95 -14.65
N GLY A 46 3.79 1.26 -14.73
CA GLY A 46 4.82 0.61 -13.93
C GLY A 46 4.62 0.85 -12.43
N TYR A 47 4.29 2.09 -12.03
CA TYR A 47 3.98 2.41 -10.63
C TYR A 47 2.72 1.68 -10.14
N ILE A 48 1.66 1.63 -10.95
CA ILE A 48 0.43 0.86 -10.64
C ILE A 48 0.76 -0.63 -10.47
N ALA A 49 1.59 -1.20 -11.34
CA ALA A 49 2.00 -2.60 -11.23
C ALA A 49 2.76 -2.89 -9.93
N VAL A 50 3.72 -2.03 -9.54
CA VAL A 50 4.43 -2.14 -8.26
C VAL A 50 3.45 -2.08 -7.09
N LEU A 51 2.52 -1.12 -7.11
CA LEU A 51 1.53 -0.94 -6.05
C LEU A 51 0.58 -2.15 -5.95
N ALA A 52 0.19 -2.73 -7.08
CA ALA A 52 -0.59 -3.95 -7.14
C ALA A 52 0.18 -5.16 -6.56
N VAL A 53 1.46 -5.31 -6.90
CA VAL A 53 2.31 -6.39 -6.33
C VAL A 53 2.43 -6.24 -4.81
N VAL A 54 2.65 -5.02 -4.31
CA VAL A 54 2.70 -4.77 -2.86
C VAL A 54 1.36 -5.08 -2.20
N LEU A 55 0.25 -4.64 -2.79
CA LEU A 55 -1.09 -4.91 -2.26
C LEU A 55 -1.37 -6.41 -2.16
N VAL A 56 -1.07 -7.17 -3.22
CA VAL A 56 -1.18 -8.63 -3.22
C VAL A 56 -0.26 -9.25 -2.18
N GLY A 57 0.97 -8.76 -2.07
CA GLY A 57 1.93 -9.20 -1.04
C GLY A 57 1.39 -9.00 0.38
N TYR A 58 0.80 -7.83 0.67
CA TYR A 58 0.14 -7.54 1.95
C TYR A 58 -1.05 -8.44 2.20
N TYR A 59 -1.92 -8.63 1.21
CA TYR A 59 -3.08 -9.49 1.33
C TYR A 59 -2.68 -10.92 1.70
N LEU A 60 -1.73 -11.50 0.94
CA LEU A 60 -1.23 -12.85 1.18
C LEU A 60 -0.52 -12.98 2.53
N LEU A 61 0.26 -11.97 2.93
CA LEU A 61 0.96 -11.97 4.21
C LEU A 61 -0.03 -11.96 5.38
N LEU A 62 -1.07 -11.11 5.32
CA LEU A 62 -2.10 -11.01 6.35
C LEU A 62 -2.98 -12.26 6.41
N GLU A 63 -3.35 -12.82 5.26
CA GLU A 63 -4.12 -14.06 5.19
C GLU A 63 -3.32 -15.23 5.79
N ARG A 64 -2.04 -15.36 5.41
CA ARG A 64 -1.14 -16.38 5.97
C ARG A 64 -0.93 -16.19 7.47
N LEU A 65 -0.78 -14.95 7.95
CA LEU A 65 -0.68 -14.66 9.40
C LEU A 65 -1.97 -15.03 10.14
N GLY A 66 -3.14 -14.76 9.55
CA GLY A 66 -4.44 -15.06 10.14
C GLY A 66 -4.71 -16.56 10.25
N HIS A 67 -4.35 -17.35 9.24
CA HIS A 67 -4.54 -18.81 9.23
C HIS A 67 -3.44 -19.58 10.00
N SER A 68 -2.30 -18.95 10.24
CA SER A 68 -1.19 -19.49 11.03
C SER A 68 -1.58 -19.71 12.51
N PRO A 69 -0.90 -20.61 13.24
CA PRO A 69 -1.04 -20.72 14.70
C PRO A 69 -0.89 -19.38 15.44
N PHE A 70 -0.15 -18.42 14.88
CA PHE A 70 -0.07 -17.06 15.42
C PHE A 70 -1.44 -16.35 15.42
N GLY A 71 -2.17 -16.38 14.30
CA GLY A 71 -3.50 -15.80 14.19
C GLY A 71 -4.53 -16.47 15.11
N ARG A 72 -4.42 -17.79 15.33
CA ARG A 72 -5.27 -18.52 16.29
C ARG A 72 -5.03 -18.07 17.72
N VAL A 73 -3.77 -17.84 18.10
CA VAL A 73 -3.42 -17.30 19.41
C VAL A 73 -3.92 -15.86 19.57
N LEU A 74 -3.83 -15.02 18.53
CA LEU A 74 -4.43 -13.68 18.54
C LEU A 74 -5.94 -13.73 18.77
N LYS A 75 -6.63 -14.66 18.11
CA LYS A 75 -8.08 -14.84 18.30
C LYS A 75 -8.40 -15.29 19.73
N ALA A 76 -7.63 -16.22 20.30
CA ALA A 76 -7.80 -16.64 21.69
C ALA A 76 -7.59 -15.48 22.68
N ILE A 77 -6.56 -14.65 22.47
CA ILE A 77 -6.30 -13.45 23.29
C ILE A 77 -7.45 -12.43 23.19
N ARG A 78 -8.10 -12.32 22.02
CA ARG A 78 -9.25 -11.44 21.82
C ARG A 78 -10.50 -11.88 22.60
N GLU A 79 -10.70 -13.18 22.77
CA GLU A 79 -11.85 -13.73 23.51
C GLU A 79 -11.64 -13.62 25.03
N ASP A 80 -10.49 -14.11 25.53
CA ASP A 80 -10.11 -13.98 26.94
C ASP A 80 -8.59 -14.03 27.11
N GLU A 81 -8.01 -12.90 27.52
CA GLU A 81 -6.58 -12.75 27.77
C GLU A 81 -6.11 -13.57 28.97
N THR A 82 -6.94 -13.67 30.02
CA THR A 82 -6.60 -14.36 31.28
C THR A 82 -6.52 -15.86 31.05
N VAL A 83 -7.44 -16.39 30.25
CA VAL A 83 -7.42 -17.81 29.83
C VAL A 83 -6.21 -18.10 28.95
N ALA A 84 -5.88 -17.21 28.00
CA ALA A 84 -4.71 -17.40 27.15
C ALA A 84 -3.39 -17.42 27.94
N ASP A 85 -3.26 -16.56 28.95
CA ASP A 85 -2.09 -16.51 29.85
C ASP A 85 -1.98 -17.77 30.71
N SER A 86 -3.12 -18.25 31.26
CA SER A 86 -3.17 -19.49 32.04
C SER A 86 -2.76 -20.76 31.26
N LEU A 87 -2.90 -20.75 29.92
CA LEU A 87 -2.46 -21.81 29.01
C LEU A 87 -0.95 -21.74 28.68
N GLY A 88 -0.20 -20.86 29.33
CA GLY A 88 1.24 -20.69 29.16
C GLY A 88 1.63 -19.91 27.90
N LYS A 89 0.71 -19.14 27.30
CA LYS A 89 1.03 -18.25 26.16
C LYS A 89 1.40 -16.86 26.69
N ASN A 90 2.61 -16.39 26.36
CA ASN A 90 3.05 -15.03 26.68
C ASN A 90 2.24 -13.98 25.89
N VAL A 91 1.15 -13.47 26.46
CA VAL A 91 0.24 -12.52 25.80
C VAL A 91 0.96 -11.21 25.45
N ASN A 92 1.79 -10.69 26.35
CA ASN A 92 2.56 -9.45 26.13
C ASN A 92 3.48 -9.53 24.91
N LEU A 93 4.21 -10.64 24.73
CA LEU A 93 5.09 -10.81 23.58
C LEU A 93 4.31 -10.90 22.26
N VAL A 94 3.13 -11.52 22.29
CA VAL A 94 2.26 -11.63 21.11
C VAL A 94 1.70 -10.26 20.71
N LYS A 95 1.28 -9.44 21.69
CA LYS A 95 0.83 -8.05 21.48
C LYS A 95 1.92 -7.17 20.87
N ILE A 96 3.15 -7.26 21.38
CA ILE A 96 4.30 -6.50 20.83
C ILE A 96 4.58 -6.95 19.39
N LYS A 97 4.57 -8.26 19.11
CA LYS A 97 4.81 -8.77 17.75
C LYS A 97 3.78 -8.25 16.75
N VAL A 98 2.48 -8.29 17.08
CA VAL A 98 1.45 -7.77 16.15
C VAL A 98 1.56 -6.26 15.98
N PHE A 99 1.91 -5.51 17.03
CA PHE A 99 2.13 -4.08 16.94
C PHE A 99 3.29 -3.73 15.99
N VAL A 100 4.43 -4.38 16.14
CA VAL A 100 5.61 -4.18 15.28
C VAL A 100 5.30 -4.50 13.82
N ILE A 101 4.57 -5.59 13.56
CA ILE A 101 4.17 -5.98 12.21
C ILE A 101 3.23 -4.91 11.61
N GLY A 102 2.26 -4.42 12.38
CA GLY A 102 1.36 -3.34 11.94
C GLY A 102 2.11 -2.05 11.60
N CYS A 103 3.04 -1.62 12.46
CA CYS A 103 3.88 -0.45 12.21
C CYS A 103 4.76 -0.61 10.97
N ALA A 104 5.35 -1.79 10.76
CA ALA A 104 6.16 -2.07 9.56
C ALA A 104 5.32 -1.96 8.28
N LEU A 105 4.11 -2.51 8.27
CA LEU A 105 3.19 -2.44 7.13
C LEU A 105 2.72 -0.99 6.86
N MET A 106 2.43 -0.23 7.91
CA MET A 106 2.05 1.18 7.77
C MET A 106 3.22 2.05 7.27
N GLY A 107 4.44 1.80 7.74
CA GLY A 107 5.63 2.52 7.28
C GLY A 107 5.89 2.31 5.78
N LEU A 108 5.80 1.07 5.31
CA LEU A 108 5.99 0.75 3.90
C LEU A 108 4.87 1.34 3.03
N ALA A 109 3.62 1.35 3.51
CA ALA A 109 2.52 2.04 2.82
C ALA A 109 2.78 3.56 2.67
N GLY A 110 3.32 4.19 3.71
CA GLY A 110 3.70 5.62 3.68
C GLY A 110 4.81 5.92 2.67
N ILE A 111 5.86 5.08 2.63
CA ILE A 111 6.97 5.24 1.67
C ILE A 111 6.45 5.18 0.22
N LEU A 112 5.55 4.25 -0.08
CA LEU A 112 4.92 4.15 -1.39
C LEU A 112 4.11 5.41 -1.74
N TRP A 113 3.30 5.89 -0.80
CA TRP A 113 2.46 7.09 -0.98
C TRP A 113 3.30 8.34 -1.27
N PHE A 114 4.33 8.60 -0.46
CA PHE A 114 5.22 9.74 -0.69
C PHE A 114 6.12 9.57 -1.92
N GLY A 115 6.48 8.32 -2.25
CA GLY A 115 7.21 7.99 -3.47
C GLY A 115 6.48 8.43 -4.73
N SER A 116 5.14 8.34 -4.77
CA SER A 116 4.34 8.83 -5.91
C SER A 116 4.43 10.35 -6.07
N GLN A 117 4.33 11.07 -4.95
CA GLN A 117 4.16 12.53 -4.96
C GLN A 117 5.48 13.27 -5.21
N GLY A 118 6.64 12.64 -4.92
CA GLY A 118 7.98 13.18 -5.18
C GLY A 118 8.31 14.47 -4.41
N ASN A 119 7.36 15.06 -3.70
CA ASN A 119 7.51 16.25 -2.87
C ASN A 119 6.66 16.09 -1.61
N VAL A 120 7.22 16.50 -0.48
CA VAL A 120 6.49 16.55 0.79
C VAL A 120 6.18 18.00 1.08
N SER A 121 4.97 18.43 0.75
CA SER A 121 4.47 19.76 1.11
C SER A 121 3.59 19.65 2.35
N PRO A 122 3.82 20.47 3.41
CA PRO A 122 3.04 20.41 4.65
C PRO A 122 1.54 20.66 4.45
N THR A 123 1.20 21.39 3.39
CA THR A 123 -0.17 21.79 3.04
C THR A 123 -0.40 21.43 1.58
N PRO A 124 -1.43 20.65 1.20
CA PRO A 124 -2.57 20.13 1.97
C PRO A 124 -2.41 18.67 2.49
N GLN A 125 -1.23 18.06 2.35
CA GLN A 125 -1.01 16.61 2.50
C GLN A 125 -1.32 16.04 3.91
N PHE A 126 -1.26 16.85 4.96
CA PHE A 126 -1.44 16.41 6.36
C PHE A 126 -2.75 16.89 6.99
N MET A 127 -3.79 17.13 6.19
CA MET A 127 -5.10 17.47 6.72
C MET A 127 -5.75 16.28 7.45
N PRO A 128 -6.39 16.50 8.63
CA PRO A 128 -7.15 15.45 9.33
C PRO A 128 -8.24 14.80 8.47
N LEU A 129 -8.73 15.50 7.45
CA LEU A 129 -9.69 14.97 6.48
C LEU A 129 -9.24 13.64 5.85
N LEU A 130 -7.94 13.49 5.55
CA LEU A 130 -7.41 12.29 4.92
C LEU A 130 -7.49 11.07 5.85
N THR A 131 -7.28 11.25 7.15
CA THR A 131 -7.40 10.13 8.11
C THR A 131 -8.86 9.71 8.29
N PHE A 132 -9.81 10.66 8.24
CA PHE A 132 -11.23 10.35 8.21
C PHE A 132 -11.62 9.52 6.98
N TYR A 133 -11.08 9.84 5.81
CA TYR A 133 -11.29 9.05 4.59
C TYR A 133 -10.81 7.61 4.73
N VAL A 134 -9.63 7.40 5.30
CA VAL A 134 -9.10 6.06 5.57
C VAL A 134 -10.00 5.30 6.55
N PHE A 135 -10.49 5.95 7.61
CA PHE A 135 -11.43 5.32 8.54
C PHE A 135 -12.76 4.95 7.87
N ILE A 136 -13.33 5.82 7.04
CA ILE A 136 -14.58 5.54 6.31
C ILE A 136 -14.38 4.33 5.38
N ALA A 137 -13.27 4.30 4.63
CA ALA A 137 -12.93 3.19 3.76
C ALA A 137 -12.87 1.85 4.51
N VAL A 138 -12.25 1.81 5.69
CA VAL A 138 -12.16 0.62 6.54
C VAL A 138 -13.52 0.23 7.14
N ILE A 139 -14.34 1.20 7.55
CA ILE A 139 -15.68 0.94 8.09
C ILE A 139 -16.58 0.32 7.01
N ILE A 140 -16.53 0.84 5.77
CA ILE A 140 -17.26 0.29 4.63
C ILE A 140 -16.78 -1.13 4.30
N GLY A 141 -15.46 -1.36 4.34
CA GLY A 141 -14.88 -2.68 4.06
C GLY A 141 -15.09 -3.73 5.15
N GLY A 142 -15.30 -3.30 6.39
CA GLY A 142 -15.43 -4.16 7.56
C GLY A 142 -14.07 -4.59 8.15
N SER A 143 -13.92 -4.42 9.47
CA SER A 143 -12.67 -4.67 10.20
C SER A 143 -12.36 -6.16 10.45
N GLY A 144 -13.28 -7.06 10.11
CA GLY A 144 -13.17 -8.50 10.38
C GLY A 144 -12.68 -9.36 9.21
N SER A 145 -12.54 -8.80 8.00
CA SER A 145 -12.15 -9.53 6.79
C SER A 145 -11.11 -8.75 5.97
N ASN A 146 -9.97 -9.39 5.68
CA ASN A 146 -8.93 -8.82 4.84
C ASN A 146 -9.47 -8.47 3.44
N THR A 147 -10.31 -9.35 2.87
CA THR A 147 -10.93 -9.13 1.55
C THR A 147 -11.90 -7.95 1.58
N GLY A 148 -12.67 -7.83 2.65
CA GLY A 148 -13.58 -6.71 2.85
C GLY A 148 -12.85 -5.37 2.93
N SER A 149 -11.73 -5.32 3.66
CA SER A 149 -10.91 -4.10 3.78
C SER A 149 -10.33 -3.64 2.43
N VAL A 150 -9.86 -4.56 1.59
CA VAL A 150 -9.34 -4.23 0.24
C VAL A 150 -10.46 -3.70 -0.65
N ILE A 151 -11.61 -4.39 -0.70
CA ILE A 151 -12.75 -3.97 -1.52
C ILE A 151 -13.31 -2.63 -1.02
N GLY A 152 -13.47 -2.44 0.29
CA GLY A 152 -13.95 -1.19 0.88
C GLY A 152 -13.04 -0.01 0.57
N GLY A 153 -11.72 -0.21 0.61
CA GLY A 153 -10.74 0.78 0.15
C GLY A 153 -10.88 1.14 -1.31
N LEU A 154 -11.03 0.14 -2.18
CA LEU A 154 -11.17 0.34 -3.62
C LEU A 154 -12.48 1.05 -3.98
N VAL A 155 -13.59 0.65 -3.36
CA VAL A 155 -14.91 1.27 -3.53
C VAL A 155 -14.91 2.70 -2.99
N PHE A 156 -14.32 2.95 -1.83
CA PHE A 156 -14.23 4.30 -1.29
C PHE A 156 -13.38 5.20 -2.18
N ALA A 157 -12.24 4.70 -2.67
CA ALA A 157 -11.41 5.44 -3.62
C ALA A 157 -12.18 5.74 -4.92
N ALA A 158 -12.83 4.74 -5.51
CA ALA A 158 -13.67 4.93 -6.70
C ALA A 158 -14.77 5.96 -6.44
N ALA A 159 -15.49 5.86 -5.32
CA ALA A 159 -16.54 6.81 -4.95
C ALA A 159 -16.00 8.23 -4.69
N LEU A 160 -14.79 8.36 -4.14
CA LEU A 160 -14.16 9.66 -3.89
C LEU A 160 -13.70 10.34 -5.19
N PHE A 161 -13.12 9.58 -6.13
CA PHE A 161 -12.57 10.11 -7.38
C PHE A 161 -13.59 10.18 -8.54
N GLU A 162 -14.59 9.30 -8.53
CA GLU A 162 -15.65 9.18 -9.56
C GLU A 162 -17.02 9.62 -9.05
N GLY A 163 -17.14 10.01 -7.78
CA GLY A 163 -18.35 10.58 -7.21
C GLY A 163 -18.84 11.81 -8.00
N PRO A 164 -20.14 12.17 -7.91
CA PRO A 164 -20.72 13.25 -8.69
C PRO A 164 -19.85 14.50 -8.55
N ARG A 165 -19.11 14.83 -9.61
CA ARG A 165 -18.27 16.03 -9.72
C ARG A 165 -19.21 17.23 -9.70
N ARG A 166 -19.69 17.60 -8.51
CA ARG A 166 -20.47 18.81 -8.32
C ARG A 166 -19.45 19.93 -8.13
N VAL A 167 -19.33 20.67 -9.23
CA VAL A 167 -18.81 22.03 -9.43
C VAL A 167 -18.57 22.80 -8.14
#